data_AF-A0A847WRH1-F1
#
_entry.id   AF-A0A847WRH1-F1
#
_cell.length_a   1.000
_cell.length_b   1.000
_cell.length_c   1.000
_cell.angle_alpha   90.00
_cell.angle_beta   90.00
_cell.angle_gamma   90.00
#
_symmetry.space_group_name_H-M   'P 1'
#
loop_
_entity.id
_entity.type
_entity.pdbx_description
1 polymer ?
#
loop_
_entity_poly.entity_id
_entity_poly.type
_entity_poly.pdbx_seq_one_letter_code
_entity_poly.pdbx_strand_id
1 'polypeptide(L)'
;MEELREQIITFFKEESERPLTVDEIMDRIELDSNDSQLFASVIKTLNALEQDGELILTRKNRYSIPERIGLIKGTIQMHKKGFAFLLPDEEGQSDIYINPTDLKGAMNRDRVFVRIVTEQIGDRRVEGVVEQIIERHSTRIVGTYEDKGSFGFVIADDKRIPNDIFIKKSESLGAVTGHKVIVNITKFPEGTMSAEGKIVEILGHKNDPGMDILSIIHKYDIAIDFPNEVMDQAQRIPEKIKPSELENRRDLRDKQIVTIDGADAKDLDDAISVEKLSNGNYRLGVYISDVSYYVDKDSPMDKEAYSRGTSVYLVDRVIPMLPHRLSNGICSLNPGEDRLTLGCEMEIDHNGHVVSHDIFQSVINSSARMTYKEVNQILVDQDEE
;
A
#
# COMPACT_ATOMS: atom_id res chain seq x y z
N MET A 1 -29.48 -3.22 -1.06
CA MET A 1 -28.36 -3.79 -0.29
C MET A 1 -27.78 -2.75 0.64
N GLU A 2 -27.40 -1.57 0.13
CA GLU A 2 -26.86 -0.47 0.94
C GLU A 2 -27.89 0.09 1.94
N GLU A 3 -29.14 0.28 1.51
CA GLU A 3 -30.25 0.72 2.38
C GLU A 3 -30.53 -0.26 3.53
N LEU A 4 -30.54 -1.57 3.26
CA LEU A 4 -30.73 -2.60 4.29
C LEU A 4 -29.56 -2.64 5.29
N ARG A 5 -28.33 -2.43 4.79
CA ARG A 5 -27.13 -2.33 5.62
C ARG A 5 -27.23 -1.14 6.58
N GLU A 6 -27.58 0.03 6.06
CA GLU A 6 -27.78 1.25 6.85
C GLU A 6 -28.90 1.09 7.89
N GLN A 7 -30.02 0.46 7.52
CA GLN A 7 -31.12 0.19 8.42
C GLN A 7 -30.69 -0.70 9.60
N ILE A 8 -29.99 -1.81 9.31
CA ILE A 8 -29.51 -2.74 10.35
C ILE A 8 -28.50 -2.07 11.28
N ILE A 9 -27.49 -1.36 10.75
CA ILE A 9 -26.47 -0.74 11.59
C ILE A 9 -27.04 0.40 12.44
N THR A 10 -27.97 1.20 11.90
CA THR A 10 -28.66 2.27 12.62
C THR A 10 -29.48 1.69 13.77
N PHE A 11 -30.27 0.64 13.50
CA PHE A 11 -31.01 -0.08 14.55
C PHE A 11 -30.08 -0.57 15.67
N PHE A 12 -28.94 -1.17 15.33
CA PHE A 12 -27.99 -1.61 16.34
C PHE A 12 -27.39 -0.46 17.15
N LYS A 13 -27.09 0.68 16.49
CA LYS A 13 -26.48 1.86 17.11
C LYS A 13 -27.43 2.66 17.98
N GLU A 14 -28.72 2.68 17.66
CA GLU A 14 -29.71 3.51 18.35
C GLU A 14 -30.56 2.69 19.33
N GLU A 15 -30.97 1.48 18.98
CA GLU A 15 -32.03 0.75 19.71
C GLU A 15 -31.57 -0.54 20.40
N SER A 16 -30.52 -1.21 19.91
CA SER A 16 -30.20 -2.57 20.35
C SER A 16 -29.33 -2.66 21.62
N GLU A 17 -29.93 -2.61 22.81
CA GLU A 17 -29.19 -2.68 24.10
C GLU A 17 -28.58 -4.06 24.44
N ARG A 18 -28.95 -5.13 23.73
CA ARG A 18 -28.47 -6.50 23.99
C ARG A 18 -28.17 -7.26 22.70
N PRO A 19 -27.44 -8.38 22.74
CA PRO A 19 -27.28 -9.24 21.57
C PRO A 19 -28.59 -9.88 21.09
N LEU A 20 -28.86 -9.82 19.78
CA LEU A 20 -30.11 -10.27 19.15
C LEU A 20 -29.89 -11.40 18.15
N THR A 21 -30.85 -12.33 18.07
CA THR A 21 -30.92 -13.34 17.00
C THR A 21 -31.37 -12.72 15.69
N VAL A 22 -31.20 -13.44 14.57
CA VAL A 22 -31.65 -12.98 13.25
C VAL A 22 -33.15 -12.68 13.26
N ASP A 23 -33.97 -13.57 13.85
CA ASP A 23 -35.42 -13.39 13.94
C ASP A 23 -35.78 -12.14 14.74
N GLU A 24 -35.14 -11.94 15.91
CA GLU A 24 -35.36 -10.74 16.73
C GLU A 24 -34.93 -9.44 16.00
N ILE A 25 -33.89 -9.50 15.15
CA ILE A 25 -33.49 -8.35 14.34
C ILE A 25 -34.58 -8.06 13.33
N MET A 26 -34.97 -9.05 12.51
CA MET A 26 -35.99 -8.91 11.47
C MET A 26 -37.32 -8.39 12.03
N ASP A 27 -37.79 -8.94 13.15
CA ASP A 27 -39.01 -8.48 13.81
C ASP A 27 -38.92 -7.01 14.25
N ARG A 28 -37.74 -6.57 14.71
CA ARG A 28 -37.52 -5.20 15.20
C ARG A 28 -37.40 -4.16 14.10
N ILE A 29 -36.85 -4.54 12.95
CA ILE A 29 -36.76 -3.67 11.77
C ILE A 29 -37.98 -3.83 10.84
N GLU A 30 -39.06 -4.45 11.34
CA GLU A 30 -40.35 -4.64 10.68
C GLU A 30 -40.26 -5.42 9.34
N LEU A 31 -39.37 -6.41 9.27
CA LEU A 31 -39.21 -7.29 8.10
C LEU A 31 -39.87 -8.65 8.36
N ASP A 32 -40.57 -9.18 7.34
CA ASP A 32 -41.23 -10.49 7.43
C ASP A 32 -40.19 -11.63 7.44
N SER A 33 -40.06 -12.29 8.58
CA SER A 33 -39.18 -13.45 8.79
C SER A 33 -39.58 -14.69 7.98
N ASN A 34 -40.80 -14.74 7.42
CA ASN A 34 -41.25 -15.84 6.56
C ASN A 34 -40.87 -15.65 5.08
N ASP A 35 -40.44 -14.45 4.67
CA ASP A 35 -39.94 -14.22 3.31
C ASP A 35 -38.52 -14.77 3.18
N SER A 36 -38.40 -15.89 2.48
CA SER A 36 -37.13 -16.60 2.29
C SER A 36 -36.08 -15.79 1.51
N GLN A 37 -36.50 -14.91 0.59
CA GLN A 37 -35.56 -14.07 -0.16
C GLN A 37 -35.04 -12.93 0.72
N LEU A 38 -35.94 -12.32 1.50
CA LEU A 38 -35.59 -11.27 2.44
C LEU A 38 -34.68 -11.80 3.56
N PHE A 39 -35.01 -12.96 4.14
CA PHE A 39 -34.17 -13.64 5.13
C PHE A 39 -32.75 -13.87 4.61
N ALA A 40 -32.60 -14.40 3.38
CA ALA A 40 -31.30 -14.61 2.77
C ALA A 40 -30.52 -13.29 2.57
N SER A 41 -31.22 -12.20 2.23
CA SER A 41 -30.61 -10.87 2.07
C SER A 41 -30.13 -10.28 3.41
N VAL A 42 -30.89 -10.48 4.49
CA VAL A 42 -30.53 -10.07 5.85
C VAL A 42 -29.30 -10.85 6.33
N ILE A 43 -29.28 -12.18 6.16
CA ILE A 43 -28.11 -13.00 6.49
C ILE A 43 -26.88 -12.53 5.73
N LYS A 44 -27.01 -12.29 4.42
CA LYS A 44 -25.89 -11.78 3.60
C LYS A 44 -25.38 -10.43 4.12
N THR A 45 -26.28 -9.56 4.57
CA THR A 45 -25.95 -8.22 5.07
C THR A 45 -25.30 -8.28 6.45
N LEU A 46 -25.81 -9.12 7.35
CA LEU A 46 -25.21 -9.38 8.66
C LEU A 46 -23.81 -9.97 8.53
N ASN A 47 -23.62 -10.92 7.61
CA ASN A 47 -22.30 -11.48 7.33
C ASN A 47 -21.33 -10.42 6.81
N ALA A 48 -21.78 -9.50 5.94
CA ALA A 48 -20.95 -8.40 5.47
C ALA A 48 -20.58 -7.42 6.60
N LEU A 49 -21.55 -7.07 7.46
CA LEU A 49 -21.31 -6.23 8.64
C LEU A 49 -20.37 -6.90 9.66
N GLU A 50 -20.44 -8.22 9.80
CA GLU A 50 -19.48 -8.98 10.61
C GLU A 50 -18.08 -8.98 9.99
N GLN A 51 -17.97 -9.20 8.68
CA GLN A 51 -16.70 -9.15 7.95
C GLN A 51 -16.02 -7.78 8.06
N ASP A 52 -16.80 -6.71 7.99
CA ASP A 52 -16.30 -5.34 8.16
C ASP A 52 -15.98 -5.01 9.63
N GLY A 53 -16.38 -5.89 10.56
CA GLY A 53 -16.23 -5.73 12.00
C GLY A 53 -17.09 -4.62 12.58
N GLU A 54 -18.23 -4.30 11.97
CA GLU A 54 -19.25 -3.40 12.50
C GLU A 54 -20.15 -4.12 13.51
N LEU A 55 -20.37 -5.42 13.30
CA LEU A 55 -21.08 -6.31 14.21
C LEU A 55 -20.19 -7.50 14.60
N ILE A 56 -20.55 -8.14 15.70
CA ILE A 56 -19.94 -9.40 16.13
C ILE A 56 -21.02 -10.46 16.37
N LEU A 57 -20.79 -11.67 15.84
CA LEU A 57 -21.60 -12.84 16.17
C LEU A 57 -21.07 -13.49 17.45
N THR A 58 -21.84 -13.39 18.52
CA THR A 58 -21.51 -14.02 19.79
C THR A 58 -21.60 -15.56 19.70
N ARG A 59 -20.93 -16.28 20.61
CA ARG A 59 -20.99 -17.75 20.71
C ARG A 59 -22.41 -18.33 20.91
N LYS A 60 -23.40 -17.50 21.23
CA LYS A 60 -24.81 -17.87 21.35
C LYS A 60 -25.62 -17.59 20.07
N ASN A 61 -24.95 -17.38 18.93
CA ASN A 61 -25.55 -17.02 17.64
C ASN A 61 -26.42 -15.77 17.71
N ARG A 62 -25.90 -14.73 18.36
CA ARG A 62 -26.54 -13.41 18.48
C ARG A 62 -25.61 -12.31 18.03
N TYR A 63 -26.10 -11.36 17.27
CA TYR A 63 -25.36 -10.19 16.79
C TYR A 63 -25.41 -9.06 17.81
N SER A 64 -24.32 -8.30 17.91
CA SER A 64 -24.24 -7.09 18.73
C SER A 64 -23.19 -6.13 18.17
N ILE A 65 -23.23 -4.89 18.64
CA ILE A 65 -22.14 -3.95 18.47
C ILE A 65 -21.01 -4.35 19.43
N PRO A 66 -19.76 -4.51 18.95
CA PRO A 66 -18.63 -4.92 19.78
C PRO A 66 -18.45 -4.09 21.05
N GLU A 67 -18.52 -2.76 20.93
CA GLU A 67 -18.31 -1.80 22.02
C GLU A 67 -19.36 -1.97 23.12
N ARG A 68 -20.62 -2.28 22.76
CA ARG A 68 -21.71 -2.50 23.73
C ARG A 68 -21.48 -3.73 24.62
N ILE A 69 -20.67 -4.68 24.17
CA ILE A 69 -20.29 -5.87 24.94
C ILE A 69 -18.84 -5.80 25.47
N GLY A 70 -18.28 -4.58 25.50
CA GLY A 70 -16.96 -4.28 26.05
C GLY A 70 -15.80 -4.85 25.24
N LEU A 71 -15.96 -4.93 23.92
CA LEU A 71 -14.89 -5.30 23.01
C LEU A 71 -14.33 -4.06 22.33
N ILE A 72 -13.00 -4.01 22.22
CA ILE A 72 -12.28 -2.95 21.53
C ILE A 72 -11.74 -3.53 20.23
N LYS A 73 -12.02 -2.84 19.13
CA LYS A 73 -11.52 -3.14 17.81
C LYS A 73 -10.15 -2.50 17.60
N GLY A 74 -9.24 -3.21 16.97
CA GLY A 74 -7.92 -2.67 16.67
C GLY A 74 -7.03 -3.61 15.89
N THR A 75 -5.79 -3.18 15.69
CA THR A 75 -4.77 -3.93 14.96
C THR A 75 -3.72 -4.49 15.93
N ILE A 76 -3.38 -5.77 15.77
CA ILE A 76 -2.33 -6.41 16.55
C ILE A 76 -0.95 -5.92 16.12
N GLN A 77 -0.15 -5.45 17.08
CA GLN A 77 1.27 -5.20 16.93
C GLN A 77 2.07 -6.19 17.79
N MET A 78 2.60 -7.24 17.17
CA MET A 78 3.41 -8.23 17.89
C MET A 78 4.83 -7.71 18.16
N HIS A 79 5.38 -8.11 19.30
CA HIS A 79 6.75 -7.83 19.68
C HIS A 79 7.61 -9.10 19.55
N LYS A 80 8.89 -8.96 19.23
CA LYS A 80 9.87 -10.07 19.09
C LYS A 80 10.04 -10.96 20.33
N LYS A 81 9.51 -10.55 21.49
CA LYS A 81 9.51 -11.33 22.74
C LYS A 81 8.24 -12.18 22.90
N GLY A 82 7.32 -12.16 21.93
CA GLY A 82 6.12 -13.00 21.89
C GLY A 82 4.83 -12.35 22.40
N PHE A 83 4.91 -11.28 23.19
CA PHE A 83 3.72 -10.49 23.56
C PHE A 83 3.31 -9.54 22.43
N ALA A 84 2.13 -8.94 22.54
CA ALA A 84 1.66 -7.95 21.57
C ALA A 84 0.98 -6.75 22.25
N PHE A 85 0.70 -5.74 21.44
CA PHE A 85 -0.24 -4.68 21.77
C PHE A 85 -1.41 -4.71 20.78
N LEU A 86 -2.60 -4.36 21.24
CA LEU A 86 -3.64 -3.85 20.36
C LEU A 86 -3.45 -2.35 20.20
N LEU A 87 -3.41 -1.88 18.96
CA LEU A 87 -3.58 -0.48 18.63
C LEU A 87 -5.07 -0.26 18.33
N PRO A 88 -5.84 0.41 19.20
CA PRO A 88 -7.27 0.63 18.97
C PRO A 88 -7.52 1.44 17.70
N ASP A 89 -8.65 1.17 17.02
CA ASP A 89 -9.06 1.93 15.83
C ASP A 89 -9.48 3.38 16.21
N GLU A 90 -9.96 3.59 17.44
CA GLU A 90 -10.34 4.92 17.94
C GLU A 90 -9.13 5.74 18.42
N GLU A 91 -9.00 6.96 17.90
CA GLU A 91 -7.95 7.90 18.32
C GLU A 91 -8.09 8.29 19.80
N GLY A 92 -6.95 8.40 20.48
CA GLY A 92 -6.88 8.82 21.88
C GLY A 92 -7.02 7.69 22.91
N GLN A 93 -7.33 6.46 22.47
CA GLN A 93 -7.24 5.28 23.34
C GLN A 93 -5.79 4.80 23.49
N SER A 94 -5.43 4.34 24.69
CA SER A 94 -4.11 3.77 24.95
C SER A 94 -3.98 2.34 24.42
N ASP A 95 -2.80 1.98 23.92
CA ASP A 95 -2.46 0.62 23.53
C ASP A 95 -2.76 -0.40 24.65
N ILE A 96 -3.35 -1.53 24.27
CA ILE A 96 -3.72 -2.60 25.21
C ILE A 96 -2.68 -3.70 25.13
N TYR A 97 -2.06 -4.04 26.25
CA TYR A 97 -1.09 -5.14 26.30
C TYR A 97 -1.80 -6.50 26.20
N ILE A 98 -1.24 -7.41 25.40
CA ILE A 98 -1.75 -8.77 25.23
C ILE A 98 -0.63 -9.76 25.52
N ASN A 99 -0.87 -10.67 26.47
CA ASN A 99 0.07 -11.75 26.78
C ASN A 99 0.16 -12.75 25.60
N PRO A 100 1.27 -13.47 25.44
CA PRO A 100 1.41 -14.48 24.39
C PRO A 100 0.29 -15.54 24.39
N THR A 101 -0.18 -15.94 25.57
CA THR A 101 -1.27 -16.92 25.74
C THR A 101 -2.65 -16.38 25.35
N ASP A 102 -2.79 -15.06 25.36
CA ASP A 102 -4.05 -14.34 25.18
C ASP A 102 -4.26 -13.88 23.73
N LEU A 103 -3.28 -14.14 22.85
CA LEU A 103 -3.35 -13.86 21.41
C LEU A 103 -4.34 -14.74 20.65
N LYS A 104 -4.67 -15.93 21.18
CA LYS A 104 -5.57 -16.93 20.56
C LYS A 104 -5.33 -17.15 19.05
N GLY A 105 -4.06 -17.21 18.64
CA GLY A 105 -3.67 -17.45 17.25
C GLY A 105 -3.70 -16.22 16.35
N ALA A 106 -3.94 -15.02 16.89
CA ALA A 106 -3.73 -13.78 16.16
C ALA A 106 -2.26 -13.60 15.79
N MET A 107 -2.02 -13.14 14.56
CA MET A 107 -0.72 -12.84 14.03
C MET A 107 -0.50 -11.33 13.94
N ASN A 108 0.74 -10.93 13.70
CA ASN A 108 1.10 -9.53 13.57
C ASN A 108 0.26 -8.87 12.45
N ARG A 109 -0.30 -7.69 12.75
CA ARG A 109 -1.20 -6.89 11.92
C ARG A 109 -2.61 -7.44 11.69
N ASP A 110 -2.97 -8.59 12.25
CA ASP A 110 -4.37 -9.03 12.21
C ASP A 110 -5.27 -7.97 12.88
N ARG A 111 -6.46 -7.74 12.31
CA ARG A 111 -7.51 -6.95 12.95
C ARG A 111 -8.35 -7.84 13.82
N VAL A 112 -8.57 -7.42 15.05
CA VAL A 112 -9.19 -8.26 16.09
C VAL A 112 -10.14 -7.46 16.96
N PHE A 113 -11.01 -8.19 17.65
CA PHE A 113 -11.70 -7.71 18.84
C PHE A 113 -10.98 -8.21 20.10
N VAL A 114 -10.71 -7.31 21.03
CA VAL A 114 -10.08 -7.60 22.31
C VAL A 114 -11.04 -7.26 23.46
N ARG A 115 -11.09 -8.14 24.45
CA ARG A 115 -11.77 -7.89 25.72
C ARG A 115 -10.75 -7.43 26.76
N ILE A 116 -11.01 -6.33 27.46
CA ILE A 116 -10.20 -5.92 28.61
C ILE A 116 -10.41 -6.92 29.76
N VAL A 117 -9.32 -7.38 30.36
CA VAL A 117 -9.33 -8.29 31.52
C VAL A 117 -8.81 -7.60 32.77
N THR A 118 -7.86 -6.67 32.62
CA THR A 118 -7.35 -5.86 33.72
C THR A 118 -7.41 -4.39 33.34
N GLU A 119 -8.18 -3.61 34.08
CA GLU A 119 -8.24 -2.16 33.95
C GLU A 119 -6.95 -1.50 34.47
N GLN A 120 -6.67 -0.29 34.01
CA GLN A 120 -5.49 0.47 34.44
C GLN A 120 -5.56 0.76 35.94
N ILE A 121 -4.61 0.24 36.71
CA ILE A 121 -4.45 0.52 38.14
C ILE A 121 -3.07 1.16 38.36
N GLY A 122 -3.04 2.48 38.56
CA GLY A 122 -1.79 3.25 38.69
C GLY A 122 -0.95 3.18 37.41
N ASP A 123 0.32 2.76 37.54
CA ASP A 123 1.25 2.56 36.41
C ASP A 123 1.04 1.25 35.64
N ARG A 124 0.11 0.39 36.08
CA ARG A 124 -0.12 -0.91 35.44
C ARG A 124 -0.91 -0.73 34.14
N ARG A 125 -0.32 -1.19 33.03
CA ARG A 125 -0.92 -1.12 31.69
C ARG A 125 -2.21 -1.92 31.61
N VAL A 126 -3.14 -1.48 30.76
CA VAL A 126 -4.36 -2.22 30.43
C VAL A 126 -3.98 -3.54 29.78
N GLU A 127 -4.55 -4.65 30.28
CA GLU A 127 -4.32 -5.99 29.75
C GLU A 127 -5.61 -6.51 29.08
N GLY A 128 -5.47 -7.14 27.92
CA GLY A 128 -6.60 -7.65 27.14
C GLY A 128 -6.36 -9.04 26.56
N VAL A 129 -7.46 -9.70 26.19
CA VAL A 129 -7.48 -11.01 25.54
C VAL A 129 -8.16 -10.90 24.18
N VAL A 130 -7.55 -11.46 23.14
CA VAL A 130 -8.16 -11.56 21.81
C VAL A 130 -9.42 -12.42 21.92
N GLU A 131 -10.58 -11.87 21.58
CA GLU A 131 -11.83 -12.61 21.57
C GLU A 131 -12.12 -13.21 20.19
N GLN A 132 -11.88 -12.42 19.14
CA GLN A 132 -12.14 -12.80 17.76
C GLN A 132 -11.17 -12.10 16.81
N ILE A 133 -10.76 -12.80 15.76
CA ILE A 133 -10.01 -12.23 14.65
C ILE A 133 -11.01 -11.86 13.55
N ILE A 134 -11.02 -10.59 13.18
CA ILE A 134 -11.94 -10.01 12.19
C ILE A 134 -11.36 -10.24 10.80
N GLU A 135 -10.08 -9.90 10.65
CA GLU A 135 -9.38 -9.91 9.37
C GLU A 135 -7.93 -10.36 9.58
N ARG A 136 -7.47 -11.28 8.72
CA ARG A 136 -6.07 -11.72 8.70
C ARG A 136 -5.29 -10.80 7.78
N HIS A 137 -4.19 -10.22 8.25
CA HIS A 137 -3.41 -9.29 7.43
C HIS A 137 -2.71 -10.00 6.25
N SER A 138 -2.05 -11.12 6.50
CA SER A 138 -1.44 -11.91 5.44
C SER A 138 -1.36 -13.37 5.81
N THR A 139 -1.69 -14.23 4.84
CA THR A 139 -1.43 -15.66 4.92
C THR A 139 -0.08 -16.04 4.33
N ARG A 140 0.63 -15.10 3.67
CA ARG A 140 1.89 -15.32 2.97
C ARG A 140 3.05 -14.79 3.80
N ILE A 141 3.94 -15.68 4.21
CA ILE A 141 5.12 -15.37 5.03
C ILE A 141 6.39 -15.68 4.26
N VAL A 142 7.31 -14.71 4.21
CA VAL A 142 8.66 -14.93 3.70
C VAL A 142 9.56 -15.41 4.83
N GLY A 143 10.36 -16.43 4.53
CA GLY A 143 11.31 -16.95 5.49
C GLY A 143 12.35 -17.86 4.87
N THR A 144 13.16 -18.45 5.74
CA THR A 144 14.23 -19.39 5.37
C THR A 144 13.82 -20.81 5.73
N TYR A 145 13.86 -21.72 4.77
CA TYR A 145 13.55 -23.13 4.96
C TYR A 145 14.71 -23.88 5.62
N GLU A 146 14.39 -24.73 6.59
CA GLU A 146 15.28 -25.72 7.20
C GLU A 146 14.68 -27.11 7.07
N ASP A 147 15.38 -28.01 6.38
CA ASP A 147 15.02 -29.42 6.28
C ASP A 147 15.43 -30.18 7.55
N LYS A 148 14.51 -30.96 8.13
CA LYS A 148 14.75 -31.88 9.25
C LYS A 148 14.56 -33.35 8.83
N GLY A 149 14.53 -33.63 7.53
CA GLY A 149 14.40 -34.97 6.96
C GLY A 149 12.95 -35.30 6.62
N SER A 150 12.16 -35.72 7.62
CA SER A 150 10.76 -36.12 7.44
C SER A 150 9.76 -34.94 7.40
N PHE A 151 10.22 -33.75 7.78
CA PHE A 151 9.50 -32.47 7.72
C PHE A 151 10.54 -31.35 7.66
N GLY A 152 10.09 -30.11 7.50
CA GLY A 152 10.93 -28.94 7.66
C GLY A 152 10.23 -27.82 8.38
N PHE A 153 10.96 -26.74 8.59
CA PHE A 153 10.45 -25.51 9.17
C PHE A 153 10.77 -24.33 8.27
N VAL A 154 9.95 -23.29 8.32
CA VAL A 154 10.30 -21.99 7.78
C VAL A 154 10.43 -21.00 8.93
N ILE A 155 11.63 -20.47 9.07
CA ILE A 155 11.96 -19.42 10.03
C ILE A 155 11.60 -18.09 9.36
N ALA A 156 10.60 -17.39 9.89
CA ALA A 156 10.15 -16.13 9.32
C ALA A 156 11.24 -15.05 9.36
N ASP A 157 11.30 -14.24 8.30
CA ASP A 157 12.20 -13.09 8.25
C ASP A 157 11.69 -11.94 9.16
N ASP A 158 10.37 -11.85 9.35
CA ASP A 158 9.79 -11.00 10.39
C ASP A 158 9.95 -11.62 11.79
N LYS A 159 10.87 -11.08 12.59
CA LYS A 159 11.14 -11.53 13.96
C LYS A 159 10.00 -11.33 14.95
N ARG A 160 8.91 -10.67 14.54
CA ARG A 160 7.66 -10.58 15.31
C ARG A 160 6.79 -11.82 15.20
N ILE A 161 7.10 -12.72 14.28
CA ILE A 161 6.55 -14.08 14.21
C ILE A 161 7.57 -14.98 14.91
N PRO A 162 7.40 -15.27 16.22
CA PRO A 162 8.45 -15.87 17.03
C PRO A 162 8.59 -17.38 16.84
N ASN A 163 7.54 -18.05 16.37
CA ASN A 163 7.51 -19.49 16.19
C ASN A 163 7.76 -19.86 14.73
N ASP A 164 8.53 -20.91 14.53
CA ASP A 164 8.79 -21.47 13.21
C ASP A 164 7.52 -22.06 12.61
N ILE A 165 7.37 -21.96 11.28
CA ILE A 165 6.21 -22.49 10.57
C ILE A 165 6.53 -23.93 10.15
N PHE A 166 5.74 -24.89 10.62
CA PHE A 166 5.90 -26.30 10.28
C PHE A 166 5.48 -26.57 8.82
N ILE A 167 6.34 -27.26 8.07
CA ILE A 167 6.11 -27.64 6.68
C ILE A 167 6.20 -29.16 6.55
N LYS A 168 5.10 -29.79 6.10
CA LYS A 168 5.10 -31.22 5.75
C LYS A 168 6.03 -31.46 4.56
N LYS A 169 6.72 -32.62 4.51
CA LYS A 169 7.65 -32.90 3.41
C LYS A 169 7.00 -32.81 2.02
N SER A 170 5.75 -33.26 1.90
CA SER A 170 4.94 -33.17 0.68
C SER A 170 4.59 -31.74 0.27
N GLU A 171 4.65 -30.78 1.19
CA GLU A 171 4.32 -29.36 0.96
C GLU A 171 5.57 -28.47 0.92
N SER A 172 6.76 -29.07 0.81
CA SER A 172 8.03 -28.35 0.78
C SER A 172 8.39 -27.76 -0.59
N LEU A 173 7.66 -28.12 -1.64
CA LEU A 173 7.98 -27.79 -3.04
C LEU A 173 9.42 -28.18 -3.45
N GLY A 174 10.03 -29.16 -2.76
CA GLY A 174 11.42 -29.57 -3.01
C GLY A 174 12.46 -28.59 -2.46
N ALA A 175 12.08 -27.66 -1.59
CA ALA A 175 13.02 -26.76 -0.93
C ALA A 175 14.08 -27.52 -0.13
N VAL A 176 15.30 -26.97 -0.08
CA VAL A 176 16.40 -27.48 0.73
C VAL A 176 16.83 -26.43 1.76
N THR A 177 17.52 -26.87 2.81
CA THR A 177 17.99 -25.98 3.87
C THR A 177 18.73 -24.77 3.30
N GLY A 178 18.33 -23.57 3.75
CA GLY A 178 18.90 -22.31 3.29
C GLY A 178 18.13 -21.64 2.16
N HIS A 179 17.15 -22.29 1.55
CA HIS A 179 16.27 -21.63 0.59
C HIS A 179 15.43 -20.54 1.26
N LYS A 180 15.34 -19.38 0.60
CA LYS A 180 14.30 -18.38 0.86
C LYS A 180 13.04 -18.80 0.12
N VAL A 181 11.93 -18.78 0.85
CA VAL A 181 10.67 -19.31 0.37
C VAL A 181 9.52 -18.41 0.79
N ILE A 182 8.45 -18.45 0.01
CA ILE A 182 7.15 -17.93 0.41
C ILE A 182 6.29 -19.10 0.89
N VAL A 183 5.81 -19.00 2.11
CA VAL A 183 4.90 -19.97 2.73
C VAL A 183 3.51 -19.38 2.80
N ASN A 184 2.51 -20.14 2.36
CA ASN A 184 1.13 -19.85 2.69
C ASN A 184 0.72 -20.63 3.95
N ILE A 185 0.30 -19.95 5.00
CA ILE A 185 -0.22 -20.55 6.23
C ILE A 185 -1.46 -21.38 5.88
N THR A 186 -1.45 -22.66 6.24
CA THR A 186 -2.57 -23.59 6.07
C THR A 186 -3.29 -23.85 7.40
N LYS A 187 -2.57 -23.73 8.51
CA LYS A 187 -3.13 -23.77 9.86
C LYS A 187 -2.47 -22.69 10.71
N PHE A 188 -3.28 -21.77 11.24
CA PHE A 188 -2.79 -20.74 12.15
C PHE A 188 -2.36 -21.33 13.51
N PRO A 189 -1.49 -20.63 14.26
CA PRO A 189 -1.10 -21.07 15.59
C PRO A 189 -2.32 -21.26 16.50
N GLU A 190 -2.33 -22.32 17.30
CA GLU A 190 -3.41 -22.61 18.24
C GLU A 190 -2.82 -23.12 19.56
N GLY A 191 -3.05 -22.37 20.65
CA GLY A 191 -2.46 -22.68 21.96
C GLY A 191 -0.93 -22.70 21.89
N THR A 192 -0.33 -23.86 22.17
CA THR A 192 1.13 -24.08 22.09
C THR A 192 1.60 -24.61 20.72
N MET A 193 0.67 -24.90 19.79
CA MET A 193 1.02 -25.39 18.47
C MET A 193 1.49 -24.25 17.57
N SER A 194 2.60 -24.49 16.88
CA SER A 194 3.10 -23.58 15.83
C SER A 194 2.18 -23.60 14.61
N ALA A 195 2.30 -22.58 13.76
CA ALA A 195 1.58 -22.55 12.48
C ALA A 195 2.05 -23.70 11.58
N GLU A 196 1.13 -24.22 10.75
CA GLU A 196 1.47 -25.07 9.60
C GLU A 196 1.34 -24.28 8.32
N GLY A 197 2.17 -24.58 7.33
CA GLY A 197 2.11 -23.94 6.03
C GLY A 197 2.56 -24.84 4.89
N LYS A 198 2.30 -24.37 3.68
CA LYS A 198 2.80 -24.95 2.43
C LYS A 198 3.69 -23.96 1.72
N ILE A 199 4.82 -24.43 1.19
CA ILE A 199 5.68 -23.60 0.35
C ILE A 199 4.97 -23.43 -1.00
N VAL A 200 4.71 -22.17 -1.36
CA VAL A 200 4.09 -21.81 -2.64
C VAL A 200 5.12 -21.36 -3.66
N GLU A 201 6.28 -20.92 -3.20
CA GLU A 201 7.35 -20.40 -4.07
C GLU A 201 8.71 -20.53 -3.40
N ILE A 202 9.73 -20.87 -4.20
CA ILE A 202 11.14 -20.87 -3.80
C ILE A 202 11.80 -19.70 -4.53
N LEU A 203 12.25 -18.72 -3.77
CA LEU A 203 12.86 -17.50 -4.31
C LEU A 203 14.32 -17.73 -4.72
N GLY A 204 15.01 -18.63 -4.00
CA GLY A 204 16.40 -19.04 -4.25
C GLY A 204 17.11 -19.36 -2.93
N HIS A 205 18.44 -19.40 -2.93
CA HIS A 205 19.20 -19.65 -1.71
C HIS A 205 19.51 -18.33 -0.98
N LYS A 206 19.51 -18.34 0.36
CA LYS A 206 19.80 -17.16 1.20
C LYS A 206 21.18 -16.52 0.99
N ASN A 207 22.07 -17.19 0.26
CA ASN A 207 23.42 -16.71 -0.04
C ASN A 207 23.53 -16.17 -1.48
N ASP A 208 22.44 -16.22 -2.25
CA ASP A 208 22.45 -15.73 -3.63
C ASP A 208 22.45 -14.20 -3.65
N PRO A 209 23.15 -13.55 -4.60
CA PRO A 209 23.13 -12.10 -4.74
C PRO A 209 21.70 -11.56 -4.93
N GLY A 210 21.36 -10.47 -4.23
CA GLY A 210 20.04 -9.82 -4.34
C GLY A 210 18.90 -10.49 -3.57
N MET A 211 19.16 -11.62 -2.90
CA MET A 211 18.11 -12.37 -2.19
C MET A 211 17.49 -11.59 -1.02
N ASP A 212 18.28 -10.78 -0.31
CA ASP A 212 17.79 -9.93 0.77
C ASP A 212 16.76 -8.91 0.27
N ILE A 213 16.97 -8.38 -0.94
CA ILE A 213 16.09 -7.40 -1.57
C ILE A 213 14.79 -8.08 -2.00
N LEU A 214 14.86 -9.25 -2.63
CA LEU A 214 13.68 -10.02 -3.02
C LEU A 214 12.83 -10.42 -1.79
N SER A 215 13.48 -10.78 -0.69
CA SER A 215 12.78 -11.04 0.58
C SER A 215 12.04 -9.80 1.09
N ILE A 216 12.66 -8.62 1.05
CA ILE A 216 12.03 -7.35 1.45
C ILE A 216 10.81 -7.06 0.57
N ILE A 217 10.95 -7.21 -0.76
CA ILE A 217 9.85 -6.97 -1.71
C ILE A 217 8.61 -7.80 -1.34
N HIS A 218 8.77 -9.10 -1.14
CA HIS A 218 7.65 -9.97 -0.76
C HIS A 218 7.18 -9.77 0.68
N LYS A 219 8.08 -9.41 1.62
CA LYS A 219 7.71 -9.16 3.02
C LYS A 219 6.78 -7.96 3.16
N TYR A 220 6.96 -6.94 2.33
CA TYR A 220 6.11 -5.75 2.32
C TYR A 220 5.02 -5.81 1.25
N ASP A 221 4.85 -6.96 0.59
CA ASP A 221 3.86 -7.19 -0.46
C ASP A 221 3.92 -6.16 -1.60
N ILE A 222 5.15 -5.77 -1.97
CA ILE A 222 5.38 -4.79 -3.03
C ILE A 222 5.19 -5.50 -4.38
N ALA A 223 4.17 -5.06 -5.13
CA ALA A 223 3.88 -5.60 -6.45
C ALA A 223 5.00 -5.27 -7.45
N ILE A 224 5.66 -6.30 -7.96
CA ILE A 224 6.72 -6.14 -8.97
C ILE A 224 6.10 -5.99 -10.35
N ASP A 225 5.29 -6.97 -10.74
CA ASP A 225 4.71 -7.05 -12.08
C ASP A 225 3.45 -6.20 -12.20
N PHE A 226 3.21 -5.68 -13.40
CA PHE A 226 1.99 -4.96 -13.74
C PHE A 226 0.90 -5.94 -14.22
N PRO A 227 -0.37 -5.72 -13.85
CA PRO A 227 -1.49 -6.45 -14.43
C PRO A 227 -1.53 -6.33 -15.97
N ASN A 228 -2.02 -7.37 -16.65
CA ASN A 228 -2.09 -7.40 -18.12
C ASN A 228 -2.88 -6.21 -18.70
N GLU A 229 -3.97 -5.81 -18.05
CA GLU A 229 -4.77 -4.66 -18.48
C GLU A 229 -4.01 -3.33 -18.44
N VAL A 230 -3.10 -3.16 -17.48
CA VAL A 230 -2.21 -1.99 -17.38
C VAL A 230 -1.20 -2.01 -18.51
N MET A 231 -0.61 -3.19 -18.78
CA MET A 231 0.33 -3.35 -19.88
C MET A 231 -0.32 -3.15 -21.25
N ASP A 232 -1.54 -3.63 -21.46
CA ASP A 232 -2.32 -3.42 -22.68
C ASP A 232 -2.65 -1.93 -22.89
N GLN A 233 -3.01 -1.20 -21.82
CA GLN A 233 -3.22 0.25 -21.88
C GLN A 233 -1.92 0.96 -22.24
N ALA A 234 -0.81 0.63 -21.57
CA ALA A 234 0.49 1.24 -21.83
C ALA A 234 0.97 1.01 -23.28
N GLN A 235 0.71 -0.16 -23.87
CA GLN A 235 1.04 -0.46 -25.25
C GLN A 235 0.25 0.37 -26.28
N ARG A 236 -0.95 0.82 -25.93
CA ARG A 236 -1.79 1.67 -26.82
C ARG A 236 -1.35 3.13 -26.81
N ILE A 237 -0.57 3.56 -25.82
CA ILE A 237 -0.08 4.93 -25.74
C ILE A 237 0.99 5.15 -26.82
N PRO A 238 0.84 6.19 -27.67
CA PRO A 238 1.82 6.55 -28.69
C PRO A 238 3.17 6.93 -28.07
N GLU A 239 4.27 6.64 -28.78
CA GLU A 239 5.62 7.06 -28.38
C GLU A 239 5.95 8.49 -28.79
N LYS A 240 5.08 9.14 -29.57
CA LYS A 240 5.27 10.49 -30.09
C LYS A 240 3.98 11.28 -30.00
N ILE A 241 4.13 12.56 -29.73
CA ILE A 241 3.04 13.53 -29.70
C ILE A 241 2.48 13.70 -31.12
N LYS A 242 1.16 13.73 -31.23
CA LYS A 242 0.45 14.01 -32.48
C LYS A 242 0.31 15.52 -32.67
N PRO A 243 0.32 16.04 -33.91
CA PRO A 243 0.16 17.48 -34.16
C PRO A 243 -1.11 18.09 -33.54
N SER A 244 -2.21 17.34 -33.47
CA SER A 244 -3.47 17.78 -32.86
C SER A 244 -3.37 18.02 -31.35
N GLU A 245 -2.38 17.42 -30.68
CA GLU A 245 -2.19 17.54 -29.23
C GLU A 245 -1.48 18.86 -28.86
N LEU A 246 -1.02 19.63 -29.85
CA LEU A 246 -0.33 20.90 -29.70
C LEU A 246 -1.28 22.11 -29.68
N GLU A 247 -2.49 21.99 -30.22
CA GLU A 247 -3.37 23.13 -30.56
C GLU A 247 -3.76 24.02 -29.36
N ASN A 248 -3.79 23.47 -28.14
CA ASN A 248 -4.19 24.19 -26.92
C ASN A 248 -3.04 24.32 -25.91
N ARG A 249 -1.79 24.21 -26.36
CA ARG A 249 -0.60 24.22 -25.50
C ARG A 249 0.32 25.37 -25.87
N ARG A 250 0.97 25.96 -24.87
CA ARG A 250 2.03 26.93 -25.11
C ARG A 250 3.22 26.20 -25.75
N ASP A 251 3.62 26.64 -26.93
CA ASP A 251 4.79 26.08 -27.62
C ASP A 251 6.06 26.73 -27.09
N LEU A 252 6.89 25.92 -26.43
CA LEU A 252 8.15 26.34 -25.82
C LEU A 252 9.33 25.53 -26.38
N ARG A 253 9.16 24.85 -27.51
CA ARG A 253 10.19 23.97 -28.09
C ARG A 253 11.46 24.71 -28.52
N ASP A 254 11.36 26.01 -28.81
CA ASP A 254 12.50 26.87 -29.17
C ASP A 254 13.21 27.50 -27.95
N LYS A 255 12.75 27.21 -26.72
CA LYS A 255 13.35 27.74 -25.50
C LYS A 255 14.49 26.83 -25.02
N GLN A 256 15.53 27.44 -24.47
CA GLN A 256 16.60 26.71 -23.78
C GLN A 256 16.06 26.18 -22.44
N ILE A 257 15.67 24.91 -22.44
CA ILE A 257 15.10 24.18 -21.31
C ILE A 257 15.98 22.97 -21.06
N VAL A 258 16.34 22.68 -19.81
CA VAL A 258 17.21 21.55 -19.47
C VAL A 258 16.62 20.76 -18.30
N THR A 259 16.97 19.49 -18.19
CA THR A 259 16.74 18.69 -16.97
C THR A 259 18.06 18.54 -16.20
N ILE A 260 18.00 18.40 -14.88
CA ILE A 260 19.20 18.24 -14.03
C ILE A 260 18.94 17.14 -13.01
N ASP A 261 19.55 15.98 -13.22
CA ASP A 261 19.21 14.76 -12.49
C ASP A 261 20.44 13.98 -12.01
N GLY A 262 20.20 12.87 -11.30
CA GLY A 262 21.24 11.87 -11.06
C GLY A 262 21.68 11.20 -12.37
N ALA A 263 22.95 10.78 -12.44
CA ALA A 263 23.49 10.11 -13.63
C ALA A 263 22.72 8.84 -14.03
N ASP A 264 22.17 8.13 -13.04
CA ASP A 264 21.41 6.89 -13.23
C ASP A 264 19.90 7.11 -13.44
N ALA A 265 19.40 8.35 -13.34
CA ALA A 265 17.99 8.68 -13.53
C ALA A 265 17.54 8.41 -14.98
N LYS A 266 16.34 7.88 -15.17
CA LYS A 266 15.78 7.58 -16.51
C LYS A 266 14.39 8.16 -16.72
N ASP A 267 13.75 8.56 -15.64
CA ASP A 267 12.45 9.19 -15.47
C ASP A 267 12.69 10.66 -15.12
N LEU A 268 12.87 11.48 -16.16
CA LEU A 268 13.14 12.90 -16.02
C LEU A 268 11.80 13.62 -15.96
N ASP A 269 11.32 13.94 -14.76
CA ASP A 269 9.95 14.43 -14.57
C ASP A 269 9.85 15.96 -14.59
N ASP A 270 10.96 16.67 -14.36
CA ASP A 270 11.03 18.12 -14.33
C ASP A 270 12.12 18.69 -15.23
N ALA A 271 11.82 19.84 -15.83
CA ALA A 271 12.75 20.63 -16.62
C ALA A 271 12.64 22.11 -16.25
N ILE A 272 13.73 22.85 -16.40
CA ILE A 272 13.83 24.25 -15.99
C ILE A 272 14.36 25.16 -17.08
N SER A 273 13.95 26.42 -17.04
CA SER A 273 14.54 27.53 -17.81
C SER A 273 14.67 28.77 -16.93
N VAL A 274 15.67 29.60 -17.21
CA VAL A 274 15.87 30.87 -16.50
C VAL A 274 16.20 31.97 -17.51
N GLU A 275 15.46 33.08 -17.46
CA GLU A 275 15.67 34.26 -18.28
C GLU A 275 15.74 35.51 -17.41
N LYS A 276 16.69 36.42 -17.65
CA LYS A 276 16.70 37.73 -16.99
C LYS A 276 15.80 38.71 -17.75
N LEU A 277 14.83 39.29 -17.05
CA LEU A 277 13.88 40.24 -17.60
C LEU A 277 14.46 41.66 -17.68
N SER A 278 13.83 42.50 -18.50
CA SER A 278 14.26 43.89 -18.73
C SER A 278 14.19 44.78 -17.50
N ASN A 279 13.31 44.46 -16.54
CA ASN A 279 13.19 45.14 -15.26
C ASN A 279 14.25 44.71 -14.22
N GLY A 280 15.11 43.74 -14.57
CA GLY A 280 16.16 43.20 -13.70
C GLY A 280 15.78 41.90 -13.00
N ASN A 281 14.49 41.57 -12.89
CA ASN A 281 13.99 40.33 -12.29
C ASN A 281 14.36 39.10 -13.14
N TYR A 282 14.11 37.91 -12.62
CA TYR A 282 14.29 36.65 -13.34
C TYR A 282 12.94 36.00 -13.61
N ARG A 283 12.77 35.40 -14.79
CA ARG A 283 11.69 34.46 -15.08
C ARG A 283 12.25 33.04 -14.93
N LEU A 284 11.73 32.30 -13.96
CA LEU A 284 11.99 30.88 -13.76
C LEU A 284 10.83 30.09 -14.36
N GLY A 285 11.09 29.29 -15.38
CA GLY A 285 10.15 28.28 -15.88
C GLY A 285 10.43 26.93 -15.24
N VAL A 286 9.40 26.29 -14.70
CA VAL A 286 9.43 24.90 -14.23
C VAL A 286 8.38 24.13 -15.03
N TYR A 287 8.80 23.06 -15.70
CA TYR A 287 7.94 22.28 -16.60
C TYR A 287 7.93 20.83 -16.13
N ILE A 288 6.77 20.39 -15.64
CA ILE A 288 6.57 19.03 -15.11
C ILE A 288 5.93 18.17 -16.18
N SER A 289 6.37 16.92 -16.33
CA SER A 289 5.74 15.95 -17.23
C SER A 289 4.22 15.86 -17.04
N ASP A 290 3.47 15.96 -18.14
CA ASP A 290 1.99 15.91 -18.13
C ASP A 290 1.48 14.46 -18.07
N VAL A 291 1.81 13.74 -16.99
CA VAL A 291 1.47 12.32 -16.82
C VAL A 291 -0.05 12.09 -16.85
N SER A 292 -0.83 13.03 -16.32
CA SER A 292 -2.31 12.93 -16.28
C SER A 292 -2.95 12.99 -17.66
N TYR A 293 -2.22 13.47 -18.69
CA TYR A 293 -2.66 13.35 -20.08
C TYR A 293 -2.64 11.89 -20.58
N TYR A 294 -1.72 11.07 -20.08
CA TYR A 294 -1.54 9.68 -20.50
C TYR A 294 -2.24 8.67 -19.58
N VAL A 295 -2.54 9.08 -18.35
CA VAL A 295 -3.15 8.25 -17.32
C VAL A 295 -4.49 8.86 -16.92
N ASP A 296 -5.54 8.49 -17.64
CA ASP A 296 -6.90 8.94 -17.35
C ASP A 296 -7.38 8.42 -15.99
N LYS A 297 -8.12 9.27 -15.27
CA LYS A 297 -8.78 8.91 -14.02
C LYS A 297 -9.66 7.66 -14.21
N ASP A 298 -9.64 6.77 -13.22
CA ASP A 298 -10.39 5.51 -13.15
C ASP A 298 -9.97 4.45 -14.20
N SER A 299 -8.94 4.73 -15.01
CA SER A 299 -8.34 3.76 -15.93
C SER A 299 -7.59 2.65 -15.18
N PRO A 300 -7.31 1.48 -15.81
CA PRO A 300 -6.50 0.43 -15.19
C PRO A 300 -5.17 0.94 -14.63
N MET A 301 -4.48 1.79 -15.39
CA MET A 301 -3.20 2.38 -14.99
C MET A 301 -3.33 3.38 -13.84
N ASP A 302 -4.40 4.16 -13.76
CA ASP A 302 -4.68 5.05 -12.62
C ASP A 302 -4.91 4.24 -11.34
N LYS A 303 -5.75 3.20 -11.41
CA LYS A 303 -6.03 2.32 -10.26
C LYS A 303 -4.77 1.61 -9.77
N GLU A 304 -3.94 1.13 -10.70
CA GLU A 304 -2.67 0.50 -10.36
C GLU A 304 -1.67 1.51 -9.75
N ALA A 305 -1.54 2.70 -10.35
CA ALA A 305 -0.68 3.75 -9.81
C ALA A 305 -1.14 4.18 -8.40
N TYR A 306 -2.45 4.33 -8.19
CA TYR A 306 -3.05 4.61 -6.89
C TYR A 306 -2.76 3.50 -5.87
N SER A 307 -2.92 2.23 -6.28
CA SER A 307 -2.64 1.07 -5.42
C SER A 307 -1.15 0.96 -5.06
N ARG A 308 -0.24 1.28 -5.98
CA ARG A 308 1.21 1.31 -5.71
C ARG A 308 1.60 2.51 -4.84
N GLY A 309 0.93 3.65 -5.04
CA GLY A 309 1.14 4.91 -4.32
C GLY A 309 2.44 5.65 -4.67
N THR A 310 3.54 4.92 -4.88
CA THR A 310 4.85 5.49 -5.22
C THR A 310 5.76 4.45 -5.88
N SER A 311 6.78 4.92 -6.61
CA SER A 311 7.89 4.06 -7.05
C SER A 311 8.76 3.68 -5.85
N VAL A 312 9.16 2.41 -5.74
CA VAL A 312 10.01 1.94 -4.64
C VAL A 312 11.45 1.83 -5.13
N TYR A 313 12.31 2.69 -4.60
CA TYR A 313 13.74 2.71 -4.89
C TYR A 313 14.51 1.81 -3.90
N LEU A 314 15.01 0.69 -4.41
CA LEU A 314 15.83 -0.28 -3.67
C LEU A 314 17.31 -0.10 -4.06
N VAL A 315 18.20 -0.74 -3.31
CA VAL A 315 19.65 -0.60 -3.53
C VAL A 315 20.08 -1.05 -4.93
N ASP A 316 19.44 -2.07 -5.50
CA ASP A 316 19.83 -2.65 -6.80
C ASP A 316 18.83 -2.38 -7.95
N ARG A 317 17.63 -1.88 -7.65
CA ARG A 317 16.55 -1.71 -8.64
C ARG A 317 15.50 -0.71 -8.20
N VAL A 318 14.67 -0.30 -9.15
CA VAL A 318 13.45 0.47 -8.90
C VAL A 318 12.25 -0.39 -9.27
N ILE A 319 11.24 -0.43 -8.40
CA ILE A 319 9.92 -0.96 -8.73
C ILE A 319 9.05 0.25 -9.08
N PRO A 320 8.77 0.48 -10.38
CA PRO A 320 8.16 1.72 -10.80
C PRO A 320 6.66 1.75 -10.50
N MET A 321 6.14 2.95 -10.27
CA MET A 321 4.70 3.21 -10.13
C MET A 321 3.96 3.05 -11.47
N LEU A 322 4.60 3.44 -12.57
CA LEU A 322 4.07 3.35 -13.93
C LEU A 322 4.96 2.44 -14.80
N PRO A 323 4.41 1.80 -15.84
CA PRO A 323 5.22 1.00 -16.75
C PRO A 323 6.36 1.82 -17.37
N HIS A 324 7.55 1.22 -17.51
CA HIS A 324 8.75 1.90 -18.03
C HIS A 324 8.57 2.60 -19.38
N ARG A 325 7.65 2.11 -20.21
CA ARG A 325 7.29 2.74 -21.49
C ARG A 325 6.77 4.17 -21.33
N LEU A 326 6.11 4.46 -20.21
CA LEU A 326 5.66 5.80 -19.87
C LEU A 326 6.76 6.53 -19.12
N SER A 327 7.17 6.01 -17.95
CA SER A 327 8.08 6.71 -17.03
C SER A 327 9.42 7.08 -17.68
N ASN A 328 10.01 6.19 -18.48
CA ASN A 328 11.30 6.42 -19.15
C ASN A 328 11.12 6.85 -20.61
N GLY A 329 9.89 6.85 -21.10
CA GLY A 329 9.54 7.07 -22.49
C GLY A 329 8.80 8.39 -22.66
N ILE A 330 7.50 8.31 -22.96
CA ILE A 330 6.70 9.48 -23.34
C ILE A 330 6.48 10.47 -22.19
N CYS A 331 6.60 10.03 -20.93
CA CYS A 331 6.53 10.92 -19.77
C CYS A 331 7.91 11.43 -19.32
N SER A 332 9.03 10.86 -19.78
CA SER A 332 10.35 11.40 -19.47
C SER A 332 10.66 12.58 -20.38
N LEU A 333 11.15 13.69 -19.83
CA LEU A 333 11.54 14.92 -20.54
C LEU A 333 12.90 14.76 -21.27
N ASN A 334 12.99 13.71 -22.08
CA ASN A 334 14.20 13.33 -22.82
C ASN A 334 14.65 14.44 -23.79
N PRO A 335 15.97 14.66 -23.91
CA PRO A 335 16.49 15.72 -24.76
C PRO A 335 16.27 15.43 -26.25
N GLY A 336 15.95 16.47 -27.02
CA GLY A 336 15.71 16.37 -28.46
C GLY A 336 14.34 15.78 -28.83
N GLU A 337 13.48 15.51 -27.86
CA GLU A 337 12.14 14.98 -28.09
C GLU A 337 11.06 15.92 -27.57
N ASP A 338 9.99 16.09 -28.37
CA ASP A 338 8.84 16.89 -27.94
C ASP A 338 8.11 16.16 -26.80
N ARG A 339 7.80 16.92 -25.73
CA ARG A 339 7.15 16.40 -24.52
C ARG A 339 6.06 17.34 -24.01
N LEU A 340 4.95 16.76 -23.59
CA LEU A 340 3.83 17.48 -22.99
C LEU A 340 4.14 17.75 -21.53
N THR A 341 3.91 18.98 -21.09
CA THR A 341 4.19 19.40 -19.73
C THR A 341 3.08 20.27 -19.16
N LEU A 342 2.96 20.27 -17.84
CA LEU A 342 2.35 21.35 -17.07
C LEU A 342 3.45 22.32 -16.66
N GLY A 343 3.42 23.53 -17.20
CA GLY A 343 4.39 24.59 -16.93
C GLY A 343 3.93 25.54 -15.83
N CYS A 344 4.87 26.04 -15.05
CA CYS A 344 4.73 27.16 -14.14
C CYS A 344 5.87 28.16 -14.42
N GLU A 345 5.53 29.35 -14.92
CA GLU A 345 6.49 30.44 -15.08
C GLU A 345 6.30 31.46 -13.97
N MET A 346 7.37 31.73 -13.22
CA MET A 346 7.40 32.63 -12.08
C MET A 346 8.35 33.80 -12.36
N GLU A 347 7.91 35.02 -12.06
CA GLU A 347 8.81 36.16 -11.98
C GLU A 347 9.35 36.27 -10.54
N ILE A 348 10.67 36.32 -10.40
CA ILE A 348 11.40 36.34 -9.14
C ILE A 348 12.23 37.62 -9.03
N ASP A 349 12.06 38.36 -7.93
CA ASP A 349 12.82 39.58 -7.66
C ASP A 349 14.26 39.29 -7.19
N HIS A 350 15.06 40.35 -7.02
CA HIS A 350 16.46 40.24 -6.56
C HIS A 350 16.64 39.68 -5.13
N ASN A 351 15.57 39.62 -4.35
CA ASN A 351 15.59 39.07 -2.99
C ASN A 351 15.09 37.61 -2.97
N GLY A 352 14.71 37.06 -4.13
CA GLY A 352 14.17 35.70 -4.24
C GLY A 352 12.66 35.59 -4.00
N HIS A 353 11.91 36.70 -4.01
CA HIS A 353 10.46 36.65 -3.88
C HIS A 353 9.78 36.43 -5.23
N VAL A 354 8.81 35.51 -5.26
CA VAL A 354 7.91 35.34 -6.42
C VAL A 354 6.92 36.52 -6.45
N VAL A 355 7.01 37.35 -7.48
CA VAL A 355 6.15 38.53 -7.65
C VAL A 355 4.93 38.26 -8.53
N SER A 356 5.03 37.29 -9.44
CA SER A 356 3.91 36.81 -10.25
C SER A 356 4.17 35.38 -10.72
N HIS A 357 3.11 34.65 -11.06
CA HIS A 357 3.22 33.31 -11.65
C HIS A 357 2.07 33.04 -12.62
N ASP A 358 2.30 32.12 -13.55
CA ASP A 358 1.31 31.64 -14.52
C ASP A 358 1.47 30.12 -14.69
N ILE A 359 0.35 29.38 -14.61
CA ILE A 359 0.32 27.91 -14.75
C ILE A 359 -0.46 27.56 -16.02
N PHE A 360 0.15 26.76 -16.89
CA PHE A 360 -0.42 26.46 -18.21
C PHE A 360 0.07 25.12 -18.74
N GLN A 361 -0.69 24.53 -19.66
CA GLN A 361 -0.22 23.37 -20.43
C GLN A 361 0.72 23.82 -21.55
N SER A 362 1.81 23.10 -21.73
CA SER A 362 2.82 23.40 -22.74
C SER A 362 3.36 22.15 -23.44
N VAL A 363 4.09 22.40 -24.52
CA VAL A 363 4.99 21.45 -25.16
C VAL A 363 6.41 22.02 -25.09
N ILE A 364 7.36 21.19 -24.67
CA ILE A 364 8.78 21.55 -24.61
C ILE A 364 9.59 20.58 -25.48
N ASN A 365 10.83 20.97 -25.79
CA ASN A 365 11.86 20.07 -26.29
C ASN A 365 13.09 20.32 -25.41
N SER A 366 13.45 19.36 -24.56
CA SER A 366 14.59 19.54 -23.66
C SER A 366 15.87 19.66 -24.48
N SER A 367 16.61 20.75 -24.27
CA SER A 367 17.84 21.06 -24.99
C SER A 367 18.99 20.15 -24.56
N ALA A 368 19.00 19.73 -23.29
CA ALA A 368 20.01 18.83 -22.74
C ALA A 368 19.47 18.12 -21.48
N ARG A 369 19.88 16.88 -21.30
CA ARG A 369 19.85 16.19 -20.01
C ARG A 369 21.19 16.45 -19.34
N MET A 370 21.19 17.15 -18.20
CA MET A 370 22.39 17.42 -17.42
C MET A 370 22.38 16.58 -16.14
N THR A 371 23.56 16.38 -15.58
CA THR A 371 23.73 15.79 -14.25
C THR A 371 24.19 16.84 -13.25
N TYR A 372 23.91 16.61 -11.96
CA TYR A 372 24.45 17.48 -10.90
C TYR A 372 25.98 17.63 -10.97
N LYS A 373 26.68 16.58 -11.43
CA LYS A 373 28.13 16.61 -11.58
C LYS A 373 28.55 17.56 -12.70
N GLU A 374 27.94 17.45 -13.89
CA GLU A 374 28.24 18.33 -15.03
C GLU A 374 27.93 19.79 -14.70
N VAL A 375 26.80 20.06 -14.04
CA VAL A 375 26.45 21.42 -13.61
C VAL A 375 27.48 21.98 -12.61
N ASN A 376 27.96 21.17 -11.67
CA ASN A 376 29.04 21.58 -10.76
C ASN A 376 30.36 21.84 -11.50
N GLN A 377 30.72 21.03 -12.50
CA GLN A 377 31.93 21.26 -13.30
C GLN A 377 31.87 22.60 -14.03
N ILE A 378 30.71 22.94 -14.61
CA ILE A 378 30.50 24.22 -15.29
C ILE A 378 30.57 25.40 -14.30
N LEU A 379 29.87 25.32 -13.16
CA LEU A 379 29.70 26.47 -12.26
C LEU A 379 30.84 26.65 -11.24
N VAL A 380 31.40 25.56 -10.74
CA VAL A 380 32.40 25.55 -9.66
C VAL A 380 33.80 25.41 -10.22
N ASP A 381 34.00 24.40 -11.08
CA ASP A 381 35.32 24.09 -11.62
C ASP A 381 35.68 24.98 -12.83
N GLN A 382 34.70 25.71 -13.37
CA GLN A 382 34.83 26.56 -14.56
C GLN A 382 35.38 25.79 -15.77
N ASP A 383 34.96 24.53 -15.90
CA ASP A 383 35.30 23.71 -17.05
C ASP A 383 34.61 24.29 -18.31
N GLU A 384 35.40 24.57 -19.35
CA GLU A 384 34.92 25.16 -20.60
C GLU A 384 34.41 24.11 -21.61
N GLU A 385 34.70 22.82 -21.35
CA GLU A 385 34.16 21.65 -22.08
C GLU A 385 32.90 21.10 -21.38
#